data_AF-A0A067G5F6-F1
#
_entry.id   AF-A0A067G5F6-F1
#
_cell.length_a   1.000
_cell.length_b   1.000
_cell.length_c   1.000
_cell.angle_alpha   90.00
_cell.angle_beta   90.00
_cell.angle_gamma   90.00
#
_symmetry.space_group_name_H-M   'P 1'
#
loop_
_entity.id
_entity.type
_entity.pdbx_description
1 polymer ?
#
loop_
_entity_poly.entity_id
_entity_poly.type
_entity_poly.pdbx_seq_one_letter_code
_entity_poly.pdbx_strand_id
1 'polypeptide(L)' 'NSKVLWSIIGANSIVRVSNDVSCLGFVDGGVTPKTSIVIGGHQLDNNLVQFDIATSRLGFSNSLLLQRTMCSNFNFTST' A
#
# COMPACT_ATOMS: atom_id res chain seq x y z
N ASN A 1 19.33 -16.28 -6.78
CA ASN A 1 18.68 -15.08 -7.35
C ASN A 1 17.29 -14.97 -6.71
N SER A 2 17.13 -14.17 -5.66
CA SER A 2 15.84 -14.02 -4.95
C SER A 2 15.04 -12.89 -5.59
N LYS A 3 13.81 -13.18 -6.02
CA LYS A 3 12.89 -12.14 -6.49
C LYS A 3 12.36 -11.37 -5.28
N VAL A 4 12.48 -10.05 -5.29
CA VAL A 4 11.86 -9.17 -4.30
C VAL A 4 10.43 -8.92 -4.76
N LEU A 5 9.46 -9.22 -3.91
CA LEU A 5 8.03 -9.15 -4.23
C LEU A 5 7.34 -8.19 -3.27
N TRP A 6 6.60 -7.23 -3.80
CA TRP A 6 5.65 -6.43 -3.03
C TRP A 6 4.26 -7.07 -3.13
N SER A 7 3.82 -7.69 -2.05
CA SER A 7 2.52 -8.36 -1.97
C SER A 7 1.42 -7.39 -1.54
N ILE A 8 0.37 -7.24 -2.37
CA ILE A 8 -0.84 -6.50 -2.00
C ILE A 8 -1.87 -7.50 -1.47
N ILE A 9 -2.22 -7.37 -0.19
CA ILE A 9 -3.19 -8.26 0.48
C ILE A 9 -4.61 -7.69 0.43
N GLY A 10 -5.61 -8.49 0.84
CA GLY A 10 -7.03 -8.11 0.84
C GLY A 10 -7.32 -6.75 1.46
N ALA A 11 -6.67 -6.41 2.58
CA ALA A 11 -6.83 -5.11 3.24
C ALA A 11 -6.42 -3.90 2.37
N ASN A 12 -5.49 -4.11 1.43
CA ASN A 12 -4.95 -3.08 0.54
C ASN A 12 -5.48 -3.21 -0.91
N SER A 13 -6.24 -4.26 -1.23
CA SER A 13 -6.81 -4.49 -2.57
C SER A 13 -8.33 -4.40 -2.62
N ILE A 14 -9.03 -4.58 -1.50
CA ILE A 14 -10.49 -4.57 -1.43
C ILE A 14 -10.97 -3.31 -0.70
N VAL A 15 -12.08 -2.76 -1.19
CA VAL A 15 -12.81 -1.66 -0.56
C VAL A 15 -14.23 -2.12 -0.26
N ARG A 16 -14.66 -1.97 0.99
CA ARG A 16 -16.04 -2.28 1.40
C ARG A 16 -16.93 -1.07 1.10
N VAL A 17 -17.87 -1.25 0.17
CA VAL A 17 -18.79 -0.17 -0.28
C VAL A 17 -20.11 -0.22 0.50
N SER A 18 -20.52 -1.41 0.94
CA SER A 18 -21.67 -1.60 1.83
C SER A 18 -21.47 -2.84 2.72
N ASN A 19 -22.45 -3.18 3.55
CA ASN A 19 -22.35 -4.33 4.44
C ASN A 19 -22.06 -5.64 3.68
N ASP A 20 -22.66 -5.84 2.51
CA ASP A 20 -22.56 -7.09 1.76
C ASP A 20 -21.80 -6.93 0.43
N VAL A 21 -21.28 -5.72 0.15
CA VAL A 21 -20.60 -5.42 -1.12
C VAL A 21 -19.15 -5.02 -0.87
N SER A 22 -18.25 -5.79 -1.47
CA SER A 22 -16.82 -5.51 -1.54
C SER A 22 -16.40 -5.39 -3.00
N CYS A 23 -15.62 -4.37 -3.32
CA CYS A 23 -15.11 -4.12 -4.66
C CYS A 23 -13.59 -4.20 -4.69
N LEU A 24 -13.04 -4.60 -5.84
CA LEU A 24 -11.61 -4.49 -6.10
C LEU A 24 -11.25 -3.00 -6.23
N GLY A 25 -10.36 -2.51 -5.37
CA GLY A 25 -9.92 -1.11 -5.29
C GLY A 25 -8.92 -0.72 -6.36
N PHE A 26 -9.15 -1.14 -7.61
CA PHE A 26 -8.34 -0.84 -8.78
C PHE A 26 -9.25 -0.24 -9.85
N VAL A 27 -8.77 0.79 -10.53
CA VAL A 27 -9.54 1.55 -11.53
C VAL A 27 -8.86 1.50 -12.88
N ASP A 28 -9.66 1.58 -13.95
CA ASP A 28 -9.16 1.70 -15.32
C ASP A 28 -8.54 3.09 -15.53
N GLY A 29 -7.29 3.11 -16.01
CA GLY A 29 -6.55 4.34 -16.33
C GLY A 29 -6.87 4.92 -17.72
N GLY A 30 -7.70 4.24 -18.51
CA GLY A 30 -8.00 4.59 -19.89
C GLY A 30 -6.92 4.10 -20.88
N VAL A 31 -7.05 4.50 -22.14
CA VAL A 31 -6.24 3.98 -23.26
C VAL A 31 -4.79 4.48 -23.23
N THR A 32 -4.57 5.73 -22.79
CA THR A 32 -3.25 6.37 -22.81
C THR A 32 -2.90 6.99 -21.46
N PRO A 33 -2.70 6.18 -20.40
CA PRO A 33 -2.31 6.69 -19.11
C PRO A 33 -0.86 7.19 -19.15
N LYS A 34 -0.56 8.25 -18.40
CA LYS A 34 0.82 8.76 -18.26
C LYS A 34 1.76 7.71 -17.67
N THR A 35 1.26 6.89 -16.75
CA THR A 35 1.99 5.79 -16.09
C THR A 35 1.09 4.56 -16.09
N SER A 36 1.62 3.40 -16.53
CA SER A 36 0.82 2.17 -16.69
C SER A 36 0.28 1.60 -15.37
N ILE A 37 0.99 1.79 -14.25
CA ILE A 37 0.59 1.35 -12.91
C ILE A 37 0.88 2.47 -11.93
N VAL A 38 -0.12 2.85 -11.14
CA VAL A 38 0.01 3.82 -10.05
C VAL A 38 -0.40 3.13 -8.76
N ILE A 39 0.55 2.96 -7.83
CA ILE A 39 0.26 2.48 -6.48
C ILE A 39 -0.31 3.67 -5.69
N GLY A 40 -1.60 3.62 -5.39
CA GLY A 40 -2.33 4.70 -4.72
C GLY A 40 -2.29 4.62 -3.20
N GLY A 41 -2.92 5.59 -2.53
CA GLY A 41 -2.95 5.67 -1.06
C GLY A 41 -3.53 4.42 -0.39
N HIS A 42 -4.58 3.80 -0.96
CA HIS A 42 -5.18 2.56 -0.42
C HIS A 42 -4.19 1.39 -0.39
N GLN A 43 -3.34 1.28 -1.43
CA GLN A 43 -2.32 0.25 -1.50
C GLN A 43 -1.14 0.54 -0.54
N LEU A 44 -0.86 1.81 -0.25
CA LEU A 44 0.18 2.24 0.68
C LEU A 44 -0.25 2.18 2.15
N ASP A 45 -1.56 2.17 2.42
CA ASP A 45 -2.07 2.18 3.79
C ASP A 45 -1.54 0.98 4.59
N ASN A 46 -1.21 1.23 5.86
CA ASN A 46 -0.61 0.25 6.75
C ASN A 46 0.61 -0.50 6.19
N ASN A 47 1.37 0.12 5.29
CA ASN A 47 2.69 -0.32 4.86
C ASN A 47 3.72 0.77 5.19
N LEU A 48 4.88 0.40 5.73
CA LEU A 48 6.00 1.32 5.88
C LEU A 48 6.74 1.37 4.55
N VAL A 49 6.79 2.54 3.94
CA VAL A 49 7.50 2.79 2.68
C VAL A 49 8.61 3.80 2.93
N GLN A 50 9.83 3.43 2.60
CA GLN A 50 11.03 4.22 2.79
C GLN A 50 11.61 4.66 1.45
N PHE A 51 11.69 5.97 1.25
CA PHE A 51 12.39 6.57 0.11
C PHE A 51 13.82 6.87 0.53
N ASP A 52 14.76 5.99 0.18
CA ASP A 52 16.18 6.23 0.38
C ASP A 52 16.76 6.90 -0.87
N ILE A 53 16.74 8.23 -0.86
CA ILE A 53 17.23 9.06 -1.96
C ILE A 53 18.74 8.94 -2.12
N ALA A 54 19.48 8.80 -1.01
CA ALA A 54 20.93 8.75 -1.01
C ALA A 54 21.46 7.50 -1.73
N THR A 55 20.77 6.37 -1.59
CA THR A 55 21.14 5.12 -2.28
C THR A 55 20.28 4.79 -3.50
N SER A 56 19.35 5.68 -3.87
CA SER A 56 18.39 5.49 -4.98
C SER A 56 17.57 4.20 -4.82
N ARG A 57 17.02 3.95 -3.62
CA ARG A 57 16.24 2.75 -3.30
C ARG A 57 14.88 3.08 -2.71
N LEU A 58 13.92 2.23 -3.02
CA LEU A 58 12.62 2.18 -2.36
C LEU A 58 12.57 0.92 -1.49
N GLY A 59 12.48 1.12 -0.18
CA GLY A 59 12.21 0.05 0.78
C GLY A 59 10.72 -0.02 1.08
N PHE A 60 10.19 -1.22 1.27
CA PHE A 60 8.82 -1.42 1.70
C PHE A 60 8.73 -2.60 2.67
N SER A 61 7.85 -2.48 3.65
CA SER A 61 7.44 -3.61 4.49
C SER A 61 6.35 -4.42 3.79
N ASN A 62 6.08 -5.63 4.30
CA ASN A 62 4.75 -6.22 4.12
C ASN A 62 3.72 -5.40 4.92
N SER A 63 2.42 -5.64 4.68
CA SER A 63 1.37 -4.99 5.46
C SER A 63 1.59 -5.21 6.96
N LEU A 64 1.63 -4.11 7.71
CA LEU A 64 1.83 -4.09 9.17
C LEU A 64 0.71 -4.84 9.91
N LEU A 65 -0.47 -4.98 9.28
CA LEU A 65 -1.58 -5.77 9.79
C LEU A 65 -1.18 -7.23 10.01
N LEU A 66 -0.30 -7.79 9.17
CA LEU A 66 0.25 -9.14 9.35
C LEU A 66 1.17 -9.25 10.57
N GLN A 67 1.75 -8.12 10.99
CA GLN A 67 2.58 -8.00 12.19
C GLN A 67 1.77 -7.55 13.40
N ARG A 68 0.43 -7.52 13.31
CA ARG A 68 -0.49 -7.09 14.37
C ARG A 68 -0.23 -5.66 14.84
N THR A 69 0.14 -4.77 13.91
CA THR A 69 0.26 -3.33 14.17
C THR A 69 -0.28 -2.52 12.98
N MET A 70 -0.40 -1.21 13.16
CA MET A 70 -0.89 -0.26 12.16
C MET A 70 -0.01 0.98 12.17
N CYS A 71 -0.02 1.77 11.09
CA CYS A 71 0.71 3.03 11.06
C CYS A 71 0.28 3.99 12.19
N SER A 72 -1.01 3.96 12.56
CA SER A 72 -1.57 4.78 13.63
C SER A 72 -1.15 4.35 15.05
N ASN A 73 -0.55 3.17 15.21
CA ASN A 73 -0.07 2.71 16.53
C ASN A 73 1.24 3.37 16.95
N PHE A 74 1.85 4.17 16.07
CA PHE A 74 3.02 4.96 16.43
C PHE A 74 2.65 6.02 17.48
N ASN A 75 3.50 6.19 18.49
CA ASN A 75 3.26 7.15 19.55
C ASN A 75 3.57 8.58 19.07
N PHE A 76 2.55 9.25 18.55
CA PHE A 76 2.61 10.67 18.18
C PHE A 76 2.28 11.55 19.39
N THR A 77 3.23 11.77 20.29
CA THR A 77 3.07 12.83 21.30
C THR A 77 3.25 14.19 20.65
N SER A 78 2.21 15.03 20.66
CA SER A 78 2.33 16.43 20.25
C SER A 78 3.05 17.21 21.36
N THR A 79 4.16 17.86 21.00
CA THR A 79 4.86 18.81 21.87
C THR A 79 4.19 20.17 21.86
#